data_AF-Q5BX64-F1
#
_entry.id   AF-Q5BX64-F1
#
_cell.length_a   1.000
_cell.length_b   1.000
_cell.length_c   1.000
_cell.angle_alpha   90.00
_cell.angle_beta   90.00
_cell.angle_gamma   90.00
#
_symmetry.space_group_name_H-M   'P 1'
#
loop_
_entity.id
_entity.type
_entity.pdbx_description
1 polymer ?
#
loop_
_entity_poly.entity_id
_entity_poly.type
_entity_poly.pdbx_seq_one_letter_code
_entity_poly.pdbx_strand_id
1 'polypeptide(L)'
;MEFISKPVISCAGDEDLLRYFESHCLGTLANQQVTWKHPKLSVVHSVRLEACFTRFRVEQLQTNVKVLSSGRPIRPVGTFQPLLYIYVTSNNISHYTSHGGRNAIGSWLGHLRARNVFDWLIVMVNSDPQYNTPKILQKSNVLDKI
;
A
#
# COMPACT_ATOMS: atom_id res chain seq x y z
N MET A 1 5.77 26.17 -13.05
CA MET A 1 6.19 24.96 -12.31
C MET A 1 4.99 24.04 -12.28
N GLU A 2 5.03 22.90 -12.96
CA GLU A 2 3.99 21.88 -12.81
C GLU A 2 4.07 21.33 -11.38
N PHE A 3 3.01 21.51 -10.61
CA PHE A 3 2.88 20.91 -9.29
C PHE A 3 2.84 19.39 -9.48
N ILE A 4 3.94 18.70 -9.18
CA ILE A 4 3.91 17.24 -9.02
C ILE A 4 3.08 16.98 -7.76
N SER A 5 1.86 16.50 -7.95
CA SER A 5 0.97 16.13 -6.86
C SER A 5 1.62 15.06 -5.99
N LYS A 6 1.59 15.23 -4.66
CA LYS A 6 2.11 14.23 -3.72
C LYS A 6 1.45 12.87 -3.99
N PRO A 7 2.21 11.76 -4.02
CA PRO A 7 1.62 10.45 -4.26
C PRO A 7 0.67 10.09 -3.12
N VAL A 8 -0.50 9.58 -3.47
CA VAL A 8 -1.50 9.14 -2.49
C VAL A 8 -1.40 7.65 -2.27
N ILE A 9 -1.39 7.22 -1.01
CA ILE A 9 -1.46 5.84 -0.58
C ILE A 9 -2.86 5.62 0.01
N SER A 10 -3.56 4.59 -0.47
CA SER A 10 -4.87 4.21 0.07
C SER A 10 -4.71 3.13 1.11
N CYS A 11 -5.27 3.34 2.30
CA CYS A 11 -5.12 2.43 3.43
C CYS A 11 -6.47 1.84 3.87
N ALA A 12 -6.47 0.56 4.22
CA ALA A 12 -7.60 -0.19 4.76
C ALA A 12 -7.15 -1.04 5.96
N GLY A 13 -8.11 -1.55 6.74
CA GLY A 13 -7.86 -2.46 7.84
C GLY A 13 -8.18 -1.86 9.21
N ASP A 14 -7.40 -2.21 10.22
CA ASP A 14 -7.62 -1.82 11.61
C ASP A 14 -7.36 -0.32 11.81
N GLU A 15 -8.38 0.43 12.24
CA GLU A 15 -8.34 1.89 12.36
C GLU A 15 -7.29 2.41 13.37
N ASP A 16 -7.10 1.68 14.47
CA ASP A 16 -6.15 2.08 15.53
C ASP A 16 -4.72 1.84 15.06
N LEU A 17 -4.46 0.68 14.43
CA LEU A 17 -3.16 0.37 13.83
C LEU A 17 -2.84 1.30 12.65
N LEU A 18 -3.85 1.69 11.87
CA LEU A 18 -3.68 2.58 10.73
C LEU A 18 -3.17 3.95 11.14
N ARG A 19 -3.71 4.55 12.20
CA ARG A 19 -3.24 5.87 12.68
C ARG A 19 -1.77 5.83 13.09
N TYR A 20 -1.36 4.74 13.76
CA TYR A 20 0.03 4.53 14.15
C TYR A 20 0.92 4.37 12.91
N PHE A 21 0.53 3.52 11.98
CA PHE A 21 1.24 3.28 10.72
C PHE A 21 1.43 4.57 9.90
N GLU A 22 0.36 5.33 9.70
CA GLU A 22 0.38 6.60 8.96
C GLU A 22 1.34 7.61 9.60
N SER A 23 1.24 7.79 10.92
CA SER A 23 2.11 8.70 11.68
C SER A 23 3.58 8.28 11.62
N HIS A 24 3.87 6.99 11.75
CA HIS A 24 5.22 6.45 11.66
C HIS A 24 5.80 6.65 10.26
N CYS A 25 5.05 6.33 9.20
CA CYS A 25 5.50 6.53 7.83
C CYS A 25 5.76 8.00 7.51
N LEU A 26 4.88 8.92 7.91
CA LEU A 26 5.06 10.35 7.67
C LEU A 26 6.30 10.88 8.41
N GLY A 27 6.53 10.45 9.65
CA GLY A 27 7.72 10.81 10.42
C GLY A 27 9.01 10.30 9.78
N THR A 28 9.03 9.05 9.31
CA THR A 28 10.22 8.48 8.65
C THR A 28 10.48 9.11 7.28
N LEU A 29 9.45 9.27 6.45
CA LEU A 29 9.58 9.85 5.10
C LEU A 29 10.10 11.30 5.14
N ALA A 30 9.65 12.10 6.09
CA ALA A 30 10.08 13.49 6.23
C ALA A 30 11.58 13.64 6.58
N ASN A 31 12.13 12.65 7.30
CA ASN A 31 13.49 12.69 7.82
C ASN A 31 14.50 11.91 6.97
N GLN A 32 14.04 11.07 6.04
CA GLN A 32 14.90 10.21 5.24
C GLN A 32 15.14 10.79 3.84
N GLN A 33 16.42 10.95 3.49
CA GLN A 33 16.81 11.19 2.10
C GLN A 33 17.13 9.86 1.44
N VAL A 34 16.61 9.65 0.24
CA VAL A 34 16.84 8.42 -0.54
C VAL A 34 17.55 8.76 -1.84
N THR A 35 18.32 7.80 -2.35
CA THR A 35 18.99 7.94 -3.64
C THR A 35 18.04 7.53 -4.75
N TRP A 36 17.84 8.44 -5.71
CA TRP A 36 17.13 8.16 -6.95
C TRP A 36 18.12 8.12 -8.10
N LYS A 37 18.09 7.04 -8.89
CA LYS A 37 18.89 6.89 -10.10
C LYS A 37 17.96 6.64 -11.26
N HIS A 38 18.02 7.50 -12.28
CA HIS A 38 17.28 7.27 -13.51
C HIS A 38 17.89 6.05 -14.24
N PRO A 39 17.10 5.07 -14.73
CA PRO A 39 17.65 3.84 -15.30
C PRO A 39 18.62 4.04 -16.47
N LYS A 40 18.47 5.13 -17.22
CA LYS A 40 19.30 5.46 -18.39
C LYS A 40 20.35 6.54 -18.13
N LEU A 41 20.35 7.17 -16.95
CA LEU A 41 21.33 8.22 -16.62
C LEU A 41 22.28 7.69 -15.55
N SER A 42 23.55 8.06 -15.66
CA SER A 42 24.58 7.72 -14.68
C SER A 42 24.44 8.53 -13.38
N VAL A 43 23.75 9.67 -13.42
CA VAL A 43 23.59 10.60 -12.30
C VAL A 43 22.66 10.02 -11.23
N VAL A 44 23.11 10.11 -9.98
CA VAL A 44 22.35 9.75 -8.78
C VAL A 44 21.96 11.04 -8.06
N HIS A 45 20.68 11.19 -7.76
CA HIS A 45 20.14 12.33 -7.03
C HIS A 45 19.74 11.92 -5.62
N SER A 46 19.96 12.80 -4.66
CA SER A 46 19.48 12.61 -3.30
C SER A 46 18.14 13.34 -3.15
N VAL A 47 17.05 12.58 -3.03
CA VAL A 47 15.67 13.10 -3.04
C VAL A 47 14.99 12.84 -1.70
N ARG A 48 14.06 13.72 -1.32
CA ARG A 48 13.14 13.49 -0.21
C ARG A 48 11.84 12.95 -0.75
N LEU A 49 11.31 11.94 -0.09
CA LEU A 49 10.03 11.36 -0.46
C LEU A 49 8.93 11.99 0.38
N GLU A 50 7.79 12.23 -0.26
CA GLU A 50 6.56 12.63 0.42
C GLU A 50 5.44 11.73 -0.05
N ALA A 51 4.44 11.52 0.81
CA ALA A 51 3.22 10.80 0.49
C ALA A 51 2.05 11.37 1.29
N CYS A 52 0.85 11.18 0.78
CA CYS A 52 -0.39 11.44 1.50
C CYS A 52 -1.14 10.14 1.69
N PHE A 53 -1.78 9.97 2.86
CA PHE A 53 -2.59 8.80 3.15
C PHE A 53 -4.07 9.14 3.02
N THR A 54 -4.85 8.22 2.45
CA THR A 54 -6.31 8.31 2.39
C THR A 54 -6.92 6.97 2.73
N ARG A 55 -8.12 6.96 3.30
CA ARG A 55 -8.81 5.70 3.59
C ARG A 55 -9.40 5.10 2.33
N PHE A 56 -9.29 3.78 2.22
CA PHE A 56 -9.80 3.02 1.11
C PHE A 56 -11.31 3.18 1.00
N ARG A 57 -11.75 3.51 -0.20
CA ARG A 57 -13.15 3.64 -0.58
C ARG A 57 -13.33 2.94 -1.91
N VAL A 58 -14.27 2.00 -1.99
CA VAL A 58 -14.50 1.22 -3.21
C VAL A 58 -14.89 2.15 -4.36
N GLU A 59 -15.58 3.25 -4.06
CA GLU A 59 -16.00 4.28 -5.00
C GLU A 59 -14.82 5.03 -5.62
N GLN A 60 -13.68 5.09 -4.94
CA GLN A 60 -12.45 5.73 -5.44
C GLN A 60 -11.67 4.85 -6.43
N LEU A 61 -12.07 3.58 -6.61
CA LEU A 61 -11.54 2.72 -7.67
C LEU A 61 -12.19 3.10 -9.01
N GLN A 62 -12.08 4.37 -9.41
CA GLN A 62 -12.98 5.00 -10.39
C GLN A 62 -12.84 4.50 -11.83
N THR A 63 -11.77 3.80 -12.18
CA THR A 63 -11.62 3.23 -13.53
C THR A 63 -10.77 1.97 -13.52
N ASN A 64 -11.15 0.99 -14.34
CA ASN A 64 -10.25 -0.13 -14.66
C ASN A 64 -8.92 0.46 -15.15
N VAL A 65 -7.85 0.14 -14.44
CA VAL A 65 -6.50 0.46 -14.91
C VAL A 65 -6.33 -0.18 -16.28
N LYS A 66 -6.19 0.63 -17.32
CA LYS A 66 -5.98 0.10 -18.67
C LYS A 66 -4.56 -0.44 -18.72
N VAL A 67 -4.41 -1.75 -18.83
CA VAL A 67 -3.10 -2.37 -18.97
C VAL A 67 -2.75 -2.36 -20.45
N LEU A 68 -1.63 -1.73 -20.81
CA LEU A 68 -1.09 -1.85 -22.17
C LEU A 68 -0.76 -3.31 -22.49
N SER A 69 -0.64 -3.63 -23.77
CA SER A 69 -0.07 -4.91 -24.23
C SER A 69 1.32 -5.21 -23.64
N SER A 70 2.04 -4.18 -23.16
CA SER A 70 3.31 -4.30 -22.44
C SER A 70 3.18 -4.70 -20.96
N GLY A 71 1.97 -4.92 -20.45
CA GLY A 71 1.72 -5.16 -19.03
C GLY A 71 1.78 -3.90 -18.15
N ARG A 72 2.05 -2.72 -18.74
CA ARG A 72 2.14 -1.48 -17.98
C ARG A 72 0.75 -0.90 -17.69
N PRO A 73 0.41 -0.63 -16.42
CA PRO A 73 -0.81 0.07 -16.08
C PRO A 73 -0.78 1.52 -16.58
N ILE A 74 -1.78 1.93 -17.35
CA ILE A 74 -2.06 3.33 -17.69
C ILE A 74 -3.14 3.83 -16.73
N ARG A 75 -2.80 4.92 -16.05
CA ARG A 75 -3.76 5.73 -15.29
C ARG A 75 -4.30 6.81 -16.23
N PRO A 76 -5.61 6.92 -16.43
CA PRO A 76 -6.18 8.02 -17.18
C PRO A 76 -5.72 9.36 -16.60
N VAL A 77 -5.33 10.29 -17.46
CA VAL A 77 -4.95 11.64 -17.04
C VAL A 77 -6.19 12.31 -16.44
N GLY A 78 -6.08 12.85 -15.22
CA GLY A 78 -7.18 13.49 -14.49
C GLY A 78 -8.00 12.59 -13.56
N THR A 79 -7.74 11.28 -13.51
CA THR A 79 -8.37 10.41 -12.50
C THR A 79 -7.50 10.32 -11.25
N PHE A 80 -8.11 10.57 -10.08
CA PHE A 80 -7.45 10.33 -8.80
C PHE A 80 -7.34 8.81 -8.56
N GLN A 81 -6.13 8.28 -8.65
CA GLN A 81 -5.88 6.88 -8.32
C GLN A 81 -4.66 6.77 -7.40
N PRO A 82 -4.84 6.21 -6.18
CA PRO A 82 -3.74 5.92 -5.28
C PRO A 82 -2.58 5.19 -5.97
N LEU A 83 -1.36 5.58 -5.62
CA LEU A 83 -0.12 4.95 -6.09
C LEU A 83 0.02 3.52 -5.58
N LEU A 84 -0.39 3.30 -4.33
CA LEU A 84 -0.28 2.04 -3.61
C LEU A 84 -1.51 1.86 -2.71
N TYR A 85 -1.95 0.61 -2.56
CA TYR A 85 -3.03 0.21 -1.66
C TYR A 85 -2.46 -0.64 -0.52
N ILE A 86 -2.67 -0.24 0.72
CA ILE A 86 -2.12 -0.92 1.90
C ILE A 86 -3.28 -1.42 2.76
N TYR A 87 -3.24 -2.67 3.19
CA TYR A 87 -4.10 -3.19 4.24
C TYR A 87 -3.27 -3.41 5.51
N VAL A 88 -3.64 -2.77 6.61
CA VAL A 88 -2.97 -2.89 7.91
C VAL A 88 -3.79 -3.75 8.85
N THR A 89 -3.18 -4.77 9.45
CA THR A 89 -3.85 -5.67 10.39
C THR A 89 -2.92 -6.05 11.53
N SER A 90 -3.48 -6.48 12.65
CA SER A 90 -2.70 -7.14 13.71
C SER A 90 -2.19 -8.49 13.23
N ASN A 91 -1.03 -8.90 13.76
CA ASN A 91 -0.46 -10.24 13.58
C ASN A 91 -1.13 -11.30 14.49
N ASN A 92 -2.35 -11.04 14.97
CA ASN A 92 -3.04 -11.97 15.85
C ASN A 92 -3.75 -13.06 15.03
N ILE A 93 -3.31 -14.31 15.18
CA ILE A 93 -3.87 -15.47 14.48
C ILE A 93 -5.37 -15.65 14.78
N SER A 94 -5.80 -15.43 16.02
CA SER A 94 -7.22 -15.58 16.38
C SER A 94 -8.07 -14.49 15.72
N HIS A 95 -7.54 -13.29 15.58
CA HIS A 95 -8.19 -12.21 14.85
C HIS A 95 -8.33 -12.54 13.36
N TYR A 96 -7.26 -13.07 12.76
CA TYR A 96 -7.26 -13.48 11.36
C TYR A 96 -8.25 -14.63 11.08
N THR A 97 -8.22 -15.68 11.90
CA THR A 97 -8.99 -16.93 11.66
C THR A 97 -10.45 -16.85 12.12
N SER A 98 -10.71 -16.24 13.27
CA SER A 98 -12.02 -16.34 13.94
C SER A 98 -12.81 -15.04 13.96
N HIS A 99 -12.17 -13.87 13.84
CA HIS A 99 -12.83 -12.56 13.97
C HIS A 99 -13.06 -11.88 12.62
N GLY A 100 -13.09 -12.66 11.54
CA GLY A 100 -13.40 -12.14 10.20
C GLY A 100 -12.24 -11.43 9.50
N GLY A 101 -11.03 -11.39 10.08
CA GLY A 101 -9.85 -10.77 9.46
C GLY A 101 -9.53 -11.34 8.07
N ARG A 102 -9.58 -12.68 7.91
CA ARG A 102 -9.43 -13.35 6.61
C ARG A 102 -10.47 -12.88 5.59
N ASN A 103 -11.73 -12.77 6.01
CA ASN A 103 -12.83 -12.38 5.13
C ASN A 103 -12.72 -10.90 4.72
N ALA A 104 -12.32 -10.03 5.65
CA ALA A 104 -12.11 -8.61 5.37
C ALA A 104 -10.96 -8.38 4.37
N ILE A 105 -9.82 -9.06 4.56
CA ILE A 105 -8.70 -9.03 3.60
C ILE A 105 -9.12 -9.60 2.25
N GLY A 106 -9.83 -10.74 2.24
CA GLY A 106 -10.34 -11.37 1.02
C GLY A 106 -11.28 -10.46 0.24
N SER A 107 -12.21 -9.80 0.92
CA SER A 107 -13.13 -8.82 0.34
C SER A 107 -12.38 -7.62 -0.25
N TRP A 108 -11.44 -7.05 0.49
CA TRP A 108 -10.59 -5.94 0.03
C TRP A 108 -9.78 -6.32 -1.22
N LEU A 109 -9.11 -7.48 -1.21
CA LEU A 109 -8.40 -8.01 -2.38
C LEU A 109 -9.35 -8.25 -3.56
N GLY A 110 -10.58 -8.70 -3.30
CA GLY A 110 -11.63 -8.88 -4.30
C GLY A 110 -11.94 -7.56 -5.02
N HIS A 111 -12.14 -6.47 -4.27
CA HIS A 111 -12.36 -5.14 -4.84
C HIS A 111 -11.19 -4.67 -5.71
N LEU A 112 -9.94 -4.86 -5.25
CA LEU A 112 -8.75 -4.50 -6.03
C LEU A 112 -8.63 -5.30 -7.32
N ARG A 113 -8.82 -6.63 -7.25
CA ARG A 113 -8.76 -7.53 -8.42
C ARG A 113 -9.85 -7.19 -9.44
N ALA A 114 -11.07 -6.91 -8.99
CA ALA A 114 -12.19 -6.54 -9.86
C ALA A 114 -11.92 -5.28 -10.70
N ARG A 115 -10.93 -4.45 -10.30
CA ARG A 115 -10.55 -3.20 -10.95
C ARG A 115 -9.14 -3.22 -11.56
N ASN A 116 -8.54 -4.41 -11.67
CA ASN A 116 -7.17 -4.61 -12.15
C ASN A 116 -6.11 -3.81 -11.37
N VAL A 117 -6.32 -3.66 -10.05
CA VAL A 117 -5.33 -3.05 -9.15
C VAL A 117 -4.41 -4.13 -8.61
N PHE A 118 -3.14 -4.05 -8.99
CA PHE A 118 -2.11 -4.99 -8.56
C PHE A 118 -1.10 -4.38 -7.60
N ASP A 119 -0.98 -3.05 -7.51
CA ASP A 119 -0.04 -2.40 -6.61
C ASP A 119 -0.64 -2.32 -5.20
N TRP A 120 -0.50 -3.41 -4.45
CA TRP A 120 -0.98 -3.51 -3.08
C TRP A 120 0.03 -4.20 -2.15
N LEU A 121 -0.10 -3.88 -0.85
CA LEU A 121 0.71 -4.43 0.23
C LEU A 121 -0.21 -4.77 1.42
N ILE A 122 0.06 -5.87 2.11
CA ILE A 122 -0.57 -6.19 3.40
C ILE A 122 0.52 -6.07 4.47
N VAL A 123 0.28 -5.23 5.46
CA VAL A 123 1.18 -4.97 6.58
C VAL A 123 0.57 -5.60 7.82
N MET A 124 1.30 -6.55 8.40
CA MET A 124 0.96 -7.14 9.70
C MET A 124 1.78 -6.44 10.78
N VAL A 125 1.09 -5.74 11.67
CA VAL A 125 1.70 -5.08 12.82
C VAL A 125 1.68 -6.06 13.97
N ASN A 126 2.83 -6.30 14.58
CA ASN A 126 2.90 -7.20 15.71
C ASN A 126 2.35 -6.47 16.95
N SER A 127 1.24 -6.96 17.47
CA SER A 127 0.64 -6.49 18.71
C SER A 127 1.26 -7.18 19.95
N ASP A 128 2.09 -8.21 19.74
CA ASP A 128 2.72 -8.98 20.81
C ASP A 128 4.21 -8.62 20.96
N PRO A 129 4.63 -8.00 22.09
CA PRO A 129 5.99 -7.49 22.27
C PRO A 129 7.08 -8.58 22.29
N GLN A 130 6.72 -9.87 22.37
CA GLN A 130 7.70 -10.97 22.41
C GLN A 130 8.29 -11.36 21.05
N TYR A 131 7.71 -10.91 19.92
CA TYR A 131 8.12 -11.37 18.58
C TYR A 131 8.50 -10.21 17.64
N ASN A 132 9.42 -9.33 18.03
CA ASN A 132 9.79 -8.11 17.28
C ASN A 132 10.58 -8.30 15.96
N THR A 133 10.25 -9.29 15.13
CA THR A 133 10.85 -9.41 13.78
C THR A 133 9.85 -9.00 12.70
N PRO A 134 10.09 -7.91 11.95
CA PRO A 134 9.18 -7.47 10.89
C PRO A 134 9.13 -8.51 9.76
N LYS A 135 8.00 -9.20 9.61
CA LYS A 135 7.74 -10.10 8.48
C LYS A 135 6.98 -9.35 7.40
N ILE A 136 7.70 -8.83 6.40
CA ILE A 136 7.08 -8.36 5.16
C ILE A 136 6.69 -9.60 4.35
N LEU A 137 5.39 -9.87 4.22
CA LEU A 137 4.92 -10.98 3.40
C LEU A 137 4.95 -10.59 1.92
N GLN A 138 5.70 -11.34 1.12
CA GLN A 138 5.72 -11.15 -0.33
C GLN A 138 4.39 -11.58 -0.98
N LYS A 139 4.01 -10.85 -2.03
CA LYS A 139 2.73 -10.91 -2.75
C LYS A 139 2.27 -12.30 -3.20
N SER A 140 3.20 -13.21 -3.52
CA SER A 140 2.93 -14.59 -3.94
C SER A 140 2.56 -15.52 -2.79
N ASN A 141 2.83 -15.13 -1.55
CA ASN A 141 2.85 -16.06 -0.42
C ASN A 141 1.75 -15.79 0.61
N VAL A 142 0.93 -14.74 0.42
CA VAL A 142 -0.01 -14.32 1.46
C VAL A 142 -1.16 -15.31 1.63
N LEU A 143 -1.68 -15.93 0.56
CA LEU A 143 -2.75 -16.92 0.73
C LEU A 143 -2.21 -18.32 1.03
N ASP A 144 -1.02 -18.65 0.52
CA ASP A 144 -0.42 -19.99 0.63
C ASP A 144 0.43 -20.19 1.90
N LYS A 145 0.74 -19.12 2.64
CA LYS A 145 1.46 -19.19 3.93
C LYS A 145 0.60 -18.83 5.15
N ILE A 146 -0.73 -18.87 5.02
CA ILE A 146 -1.64 -18.74 6.16
C ILE A 146 -2.35 -20.06 6.41
#